data_AF-A0A2V5N523-F1
#
_entry.id   AF-A0A2V5N523-F1
#
_cell.length_a   1.000
_cell.length_b   1.000
_cell.length_c   1.000
_cell.angle_alpha   90.00
_cell.angle_beta   90.00
_cell.angle_gamma   90.00
#
_symmetry.space_group_name_H-M   'P 1'
#
loop_
_entity.id
_entity.type
_entity.pdbx_description
1 polymer ?
#
loop_
_entity_poly.entity_id
_entity_poly.type
_entity_poly.pdbx_seq_one_letter_code
_entity_poly.pdbx_strand_id
1 'polypeptide(L)'
;MLLVATPPFGKIRRMRISTFTTFLLTLNLGLVVVVGYLIQTRLHSPTDARNLSMAASNVVLKAARGPKVVTVVRTNEFNWRQLESEDYRTYIERLRAIGCPEPTIRDIVIADIDQLMAPRLQATVPRRPGLQFWHPEEEELWNDFDPREGLQQQRQIDFEKREVIEGLLGVDLVAERTKSLGQEDYYGRRLGFLPDKTRSQVRTLIEKYQAEELALREKAIEEGEPLTAQDHTELQRIHQERQEAIAKVLTPEEQEQFDLWLSASANTVRHAVYGMEVTKGEFLSLYKLQESFDTTWNPDAVDLTDNATREKWEQAKRELDAQIRQQLGEQRYADYTRAQDPDFRQFNLAVTRLKLPRQVATDLYEVKRVVLEQRANVETNPALTPEQKADAFKALSDETGKILKEMLGEKGFNYYTRHAQPQWLSK
;
A
#
# COMPACT_ATOMS: atom_id res chain seq x y z
N MET A 1 -47.84 7.41 -51.04
CA MET A 1 -46.78 8.30 -50.54
C MET A 1 -45.45 7.75 -51.04
N LEU A 2 -44.89 8.31 -52.10
CA LEU A 2 -43.66 7.81 -52.71
C LEU A 2 -42.83 8.99 -53.23
N LEU A 3 -41.52 8.86 -53.01
CA LEU A 3 -40.37 9.67 -53.44
C LEU A 3 -40.12 11.03 -52.76
N VAL A 4 -39.10 11.05 -51.90
CA VAL A 4 -38.16 12.18 -51.78
C VAL A 4 -36.75 11.65 -52.02
N ALA A 5 -36.07 12.29 -52.97
CA ALA A 5 -34.74 11.98 -53.45
C ALA A 5 -33.63 12.59 -52.56
N THR A 6 -32.47 11.93 -52.60
CA THR A 6 -31.21 12.20 -51.89
C THR A 6 -30.45 13.47 -52.37
N PRO A 7 -29.50 14.01 -51.57
CA PRO A 7 -28.88 15.33 -51.79
C PRO A 7 -27.64 15.30 -52.70
N PRO A 8 -27.14 16.46 -53.21
CA PRO A 8 -25.89 16.52 -53.96
C PRO A 8 -24.66 16.66 -53.04
N PHE A 9 -23.64 15.88 -53.35
CA PHE A 9 -22.32 15.84 -52.69
C PHE A 9 -21.51 17.13 -52.92
N GLY A 10 -21.00 17.70 -51.83
CA GLY A 10 -19.98 18.76 -51.83
C GLY A 10 -18.60 18.22 -52.21
N LYS A 11 -17.89 18.97 -53.06
CA LYS A 11 -16.54 18.64 -53.56
C LYS A 11 -15.51 18.57 -52.42
N ILE A 12 -14.82 17.44 -52.29
CA ILE A 12 -13.70 17.24 -51.34
C ILE A 12 -12.49 18.06 -51.81
N ARG A 13 -12.05 18.99 -50.97
CA ARG A 13 -10.84 19.82 -51.17
C ARG A 13 -9.60 18.94 -50.95
N ARG A 14 -8.76 18.77 -51.98
CA ARG A 14 -7.46 18.08 -51.86
C ARG A 14 -6.59 18.76 -50.80
N MET A 15 -6.29 18.03 -49.73
CA MET A 15 -5.38 18.45 -48.66
C MET A 15 -3.94 18.46 -49.21
N ARG A 16 -3.29 19.62 -49.21
CA ARG A 16 -1.85 19.74 -49.51
C ARG A 16 -1.08 19.24 -48.28
N ILE A 17 -0.53 18.04 -48.39
CA ILE A 17 0.38 17.44 -47.40
C ILE A 17 1.67 18.27 -47.42
N SER A 18 2.03 18.89 -46.29
CA SER A 18 3.26 19.68 -46.18
C SER A 18 4.48 18.76 -46.08
N THR A 19 5.63 19.24 -46.53
CA THR A 19 6.92 18.52 -46.45
C THR A 19 7.32 18.14 -45.02
N PHE A 20 6.69 18.74 -44.01
CA PHE A 20 6.95 18.46 -42.60
C PHE A 20 6.23 17.19 -42.11
N THR A 21 5.02 16.91 -42.61
CA THR A 21 4.29 15.68 -42.25
C THR A 21 4.86 14.45 -42.94
N THR A 22 5.40 14.58 -44.16
CA THR A 22 6.15 13.50 -44.80
C THR A 22 7.47 13.21 -44.07
N PHE A 23 8.15 14.24 -43.54
CA PHE A 23 9.37 14.07 -42.75
C PHE A 23 9.12 13.39 -41.39
N LEU A 24 8.03 13.75 -40.69
CA LEU A 24 7.64 13.08 -39.45
C LEU A 24 7.21 11.62 -39.67
N LEU A 25 6.60 11.31 -40.81
CA LEU A 25 6.20 9.94 -41.14
C LEU A 25 7.41 9.06 -41.47
N THR A 26 8.40 9.58 -42.21
CA THR A 26 9.65 8.85 -42.51
C THR A 26 10.51 8.67 -41.26
N LEU A 27 10.56 9.66 -40.36
CA LEU A 27 11.28 9.56 -39.08
C LEU A 27 10.67 8.48 -38.17
N ASN A 28 9.34 8.44 -38.05
CA ASN A 28 8.66 7.42 -37.25
C ASN A 28 8.81 6.02 -37.88
N LEU A 29 8.79 5.90 -39.22
CA LEU A 29 9.01 4.61 -39.89
C LEU A 29 10.45 4.10 -39.65
N GLY A 30 11.44 4.99 -39.69
CA GLY A 30 12.83 4.65 -39.38
C GLY A 30 13.01 4.17 -37.93
N LEU A 31 12.29 4.78 -36.99
CA LEU A 31 12.35 4.40 -35.57
C LEU A 31 11.74 3.02 -35.32
N VAL A 32 10.65 2.66 -36.03
CA VAL A 32 10.06 1.32 -35.97
C VAL A 32 10.99 0.24 -36.55
N VAL A 33 11.71 0.54 -37.63
CA VAL A 33 12.69 -0.39 -38.22
C VAL A 33 13.89 -0.61 -37.30
N VAL A 34 14.38 0.45 -36.63
CA VAL A 34 15.50 0.34 -35.67
C VAL A 34 15.07 -0.44 -34.41
N VAL A 35 13.86 -0.21 -33.90
CA VAL A 35 13.32 -0.97 -32.77
C VAL A 35 13.09 -2.43 -33.15
N GLY A 36 12.54 -2.72 -34.34
CA GLY A 36 12.40 -4.08 -34.87
C GLY A 36 13.73 -4.80 -35.02
N TYR A 37 14.76 -4.12 -35.55
CA TYR A 37 16.11 -4.67 -35.69
C TYR A 37 16.77 -4.93 -34.32
N LEU A 38 16.59 -4.04 -33.34
CA LEU A 38 17.09 -4.23 -31.97
C LEU A 38 16.39 -5.38 -31.25
N ILE A 39 15.09 -5.56 -31.46
CA ILE A 39 14.33 -6.70 -30.92
C ILE A 39 14.79 -8.01 -31.57
N GLN A 40 15.01 -8.03 -32.88
CA GLN A 40 15.47 -9.23 -33.61
C GLN A 40 16.91 -9.63 -33.24
N THR A 41 17.79 -8.66 -32.98
CA THR A 41 19.20 -8.89 -32.59
C THR A 41 19.39 -9.15 -31.09
N ARG A 42 18.46 -8.75 -30.22
CA ARG A 42 18.52 -9.00 -28.77
C ARG A 42 17.74 -10.24 -28.31
N LEU A 43 16.82 -10.77 -29.12
CA LEU A 43 16.03 -11.98 -28.78
C LEU A 43 16.58 -13.29 -29.37
N HIS A 44 17.63 -13.26 -30.19
CA HIS A 44 18.34 -14.47 -30.64
C HIS A 44 19.69 -14.57 -29.94
N SER A 45 19.66 -14.94 -28.65
CA SER A 45 20.78 -15.68 -28.07
C SER A 45 20.51 -17.17 -28.30
N PRO A 46 21.48 -17.94 -28.84
CA PRO A 46 21.31 -19.36 -29.00
C PRO A 46 21.26 -19.99 -27.60
N THR A 47 20.14 -20.63 -27.29
CA THR A 47 20.04 -21.54 -26.15
C THR A 47 20.91 -22.76 -26.45
N ASP A 48 22.20 -22.65 -26.13
CA ASP A 48 23.04 -23.81 -25.90
C ASP A 48 22.42 -24.56 -24.72
N ALA A 49 21.65 -25.60 -25.03
CA ALA A 49 21.22 -26.61 -24.08
C ALA A 49 22.46 -27.38 -23.59
N ARG A 50 23.23 -26.75 -22.70
CA ARG A 50 24.25 -27.43 -21.91
C ARG A 50 23.50 -28.27 -20.90
N ASN A 51 23.36 -29.55 -21.22
CA ASN A 51 22.99 -30.60 -20.29
C ASN A 51 23.86 -30.48 -19.03
N LEU A 52 23.34 -29.88 -17.97
CA LEU A 52 23.86 -30.05 -16.63
C LEU A 52 23.44 -31.45 -16.18
N SER A 53 24.21 -32.43 -16.64
CA SER A 53 24.30 -33.73 -16.01
C SER A 53 24.67 -33.49 -14.56
N MET A 54 23.75 -33.77 -13.64
CA MET A 54 24.07 -33.87 -12.22
C MET A 54 25.18 -34.90 -12.08
N ALA A 55 26.40 -34.42 -11.81
CA ALA A 55 27.52 -35.26 -11.46
C ALA A 55 27.25 -35.89 -10.08
N ALA A 56 26.52 -37.00 -10.07
CA ALA A 56 26.60 -37.94 -8.98
C ALA A 56 28.06 -38.41 -8.89
N SER A 57 28.77 -37.99 -7.84
CA SER A 57 30.09 -38.51 -7.52
C SER A 57 29.96 -39.98 -7.12
N ASN A 58 29.95 -40.87 -8.13
CA ASN A 58 30.17 -42.28 -7.91
C ASN A 58 31.68 -42.52 -7.84
N VAL A 59 32.23 -42.45 -6.63
CA VAL A 59 33.54 -43.03 -6.33
C VAL A 59 33.43 -44.54 -6.53
N VAL A 60 33.88 -45.03 -7.69
CA VAL A 60 34.00 -46.48 -7.94
C VAL A 60 35.27 -46.98 -7.26
N LEU A 61 35.14 -47.42 -6.01
CA LEU A 61 36.12 -48.32 -5.38
C LEU A 61 36.01 -49.69 -6.06
N LYS A 62 37.03 -50.05 -6.83
CA LYS A 62 37.16 -51.35 -7.48
C LYS A 62 37.42 -52.42 -6.41
N ALA A 63 36.36 -53.04 -5.91
CA ALA A 63 36.44 -54.21 -5.03
C ALA A 63 36.20 -55.50 -5.82
N ALA A 64 37.12 -56.45 -5.64
CA ALA A 64 37.11 -57.75 -6.29
C ALA A 64 35.82 -58.55 -5.96
N ARG A 65 35.24 -59.15 -7.01
CA ARG A 65 34.05 -60.01 -6.92
C ARG A 65 34.37 -61.32 -6.21
N GLY A 66 33.77 -61.53 -5.05
CA GLY A 66 33.39 -62.84 -4.54
C GLY A 66 31.89 -62.83 -4.22
N PRO A 67 31.15 -63.93 -4.43
CA PRO A 67 29.72 -63.95 -4.13
C PRO A 67 29.54 -64.00 -2.61
N LYS A 68 29.38 -62.83 -1.98
CA LYS A 68 28.80 -62.73 -0.64
C LYS A 68 27.31 -62.49 -0.83
N VAL A 69 26.50 -63.45 -0.38
CA VAL A 69 25.06 -63.26 -0.21
C VAL A 69 24.91 -62.16 0.85
N VAL A 70 24.72 -60.92 0.41
CA VAL A 70 24.36 -59.81 1.28
C VAL A 70 22.85 -59.91 1.45
N THR A 71 22.41 -60.46 2.57
CA THR A 71 21.05 -60.31 3.02
C THR A 71 20.86 -58.82 3.34
N VAL A 72 20.39 -58.03 2.38
CA VAL A 72 19.95 -56.66 2.63
C VAL A 72 18.66 -56.76 3.41
N VAL A 73 18.77 -56.83 4.74
CA VAL A 73 17.60 -56.63 5.61
C VAL A 73 17.25 -55.16 5.49
N ARG A 74 16.27 -54.84 4.63
CA ARG A 74 15.63 -53.52 4.63
C ARG A 74 14.77 -53.44 5.89
N THR A 75 15.35 -53.02 7.01
CA THR A 75 14.60 -52.84 8.28
C THR A 75 13.71 -51.59 8.28
N ASN A 76 13.87 -50.70 7.29
CA ASN A 76 13.14 -49.45 7.20
C ASN A 76 12.29 -49.42 5.92
N GLU A 77 11.23 -50.23 5.87
CA GLU A 77 10.16 -50.01 4.91
C GLU A 77 9.32 -48.81 5.39
N PHE A 78 9.68 -47.63 4.89
CA PHE A 78 8.89 -46.42 5.10
C PHE A 78 7.60 -46.51 4.27
N ASN A 79 6.45 -46.36 4.93
CA ASN A 79 5.15 -46.31 4.27
C ASN A 79 4.45 -45.01 4.68
N TRP A 80 4.00 -44.22 3.71
CA TRP A 80 3.33 -42.94 3.93
C TRP A 80 2.10 -43.03 4.85
N ARG A 81 1.42 -44.18 4.88
CA ARG A 81 0.31 -44.44 5.80
C ARG A 81 0.70 -44.45 7.28
N GLN A 82 2.00 -44.62 7.59
CA GLN A 82 2.52 -44.52 8.94
C GLN A 82 2.65 -43.06 9.39
N LEU A 83 2.72 -42.12 8.45
CA LEU A 83 2.88 -40.69 8.69
C LEU A 83 1.53 -39.98 8.61
N GLU A 84 0.81 -40.16 7.49
CA GLU A 84 -0.47 -39.49 7.21
C GLU A 84 -1.52 -39.78 8.29
N SER A 85 -2.16 -38.72 8.76
CA SER A 85 -3.28 -38.76 9.70
C SER A 85 -4.25 -37.65 9.37
N GLU A 86 -5.55 -37.89 9.53
CA GLU A 86 -6.57 -36.85 9.43
C GLU A 86 -6.49 -35.84 10.59
N ASP A 87 -5.89 -36.24 11.72
CA ASP A 87 -5.62 -35.34 12.84
C ASP A 87 -4.24 -34.71 12.69
N TYR A 88 -4.21 -33.40 12.45
CA TYR A 88 -2.98 -32.62 12.31
C TYR A 88 -2.07 -32.70 13.54
N ARG A 89 -2.60 -32.86 14.75
CA ARG A 89 -1.74 -33.00 15.96
C ARG A 89 -0.94 -34.29 15.90
N THR A 90 -1.62 -35.40 15.61
CA THR A 90 -1.00 -36.71 15.42
C THR A 90 -0.03 -36.70 14.23
N TYR A 91 -0.38 -36.03 13.13
CA TYR A 91 0.49 -35.88 11.96
C TYR A 91 1.78 -35.12 12.28
N ILE A 92 1.70 -34.00 13.00
CA ILE A 92 2.86 -33.20 13.44
C ILE A 92 3.76 -34.00 14.38
N GLU A 93 3.19 -34.74 15.33
CA GLU A 93 3.97 -35.59 16.25
C GLU A 93 4.76 -36.68 15.50
N ARG A 94 4.13 -37.32 14.50
CA ARG A 94 4.80 -38.32 13.66
C ARG A 94 5.91 -37.69 12.81
N LEU A 95 5.69 -36.50 12.26
CA LEU A 95 6.71 -35.74 11.53
C LEU A 95 7.91 -35.38 12.44
N ARG A 96 7.66 -34.99 13.69
CA ARG A 96 8.73 -34.76 14.67
C ARG A 96 9.45 -36.06 15.06
N ALA A 97 8.73 -37.16 15.22
CA ALA A 97 9.28 -38.46 15.59
C ALA A 97 10.27 -39.03 14.55
N ILE A 98 10.07 -38.72 13.27
CA ILE A 98 11.01 -39.10 12.19
C ILE A 98 12.22 -38.15 12.06
N GLY A 99 12.29 -37.11 12.90
CA GLY A 99 13.39 -36.14 12.88
C GLY A 99 13.25 -35.04 11.82
N CYS A 100 12.04 -34.76 11.35
CA CYS A 100 11.81 -33.66 10.41
C CYS A 100 12.14 -32.31 11.09
N PRO A 101 12.91 -31.41 10.45
CA PRO A 101 13.17 -30.08 11.00
C PRO A 101 11.88 -29.29 11.19
N GLU A 102 11.75 -28.58 12.31
CA GLU A 102 10.56 -27.79 12.64
C GLU A 102 10.14 -26.79 11.53
N PRO A 103 11.06 -26.09 10.83
CA PRO A 103 10.67 -25.23 9.70
C PRO A 103 9.98 -26.01 8.57
N THR A 104 10.47 -27.21 8.25
CA THR A 104 9.89 -28.06 7.21
C THR A 104 8.52 -28.59 7.61
N ILE A 105 8.33 -28.91 8.90
CA ILE A 105 7.00 -29.30 9.42
C ILE A 105 6.01 -28.17 9.25
N ARG A 106 6.40 -26.92 9.55
CA ARG A 106 5.54 -25.74 9.35
C ARG A 106 5.15 -25.60 7.89
N ASP A 107 6.10 -25.66 6.97
CA ASP A 107 5.83 -25.49 5.54
C ASP A 107 4.86 -26.54 5.01
N ILE A 108 5.03 -27.81 5.40
CA ILE A 108 4.15 -28.92 5.02
C ILE A 108 2.73 -28.68 5.55
N VAL A 109 2.59 -28.43 6.85
CA VAL A 109 1.28 -28.28 7.50
C VAL A 109 0.54 -27.04 6.99
N ILE A 110 1.25 -25.93 6.78
CA ILE A 110 0.66 -24.72 6.19
C ILE A 110 0.16 -25.03 4.77
N ALA A 111 0.95 -25.71 3.94
CA ALA A 111 0.53 -26.07 2.58
C ALA A 111 -0.69 -27.00 2.56
N ASP A 112 -0.74 -27.99 3.47
CA ASP A 112 -1.87 -28.92 3.57
C ASP A 112 -3.17 -28.21 4.00
N ILE A 113 -3.10 -27.30 4.97
CA ILE A 113 -4.24 -26.47 5.40
C ILE A 113 -4.70 -25.53 4.29
N ASP A 114 -3.75 -24.93 3.55
CA ASP A 114 -4.05 -24.13 2.36
C ASP A 114 -4.85 -24.94 1.33
N GLN A 115 -4.44 -26.18 1.07
CA GLN A 115 -5.13 -27.08 0.14
C GLN A 115 -6.52 -27.48 0.65
N LEU A 116 -6.67 -27.71 1.95
CA LEU A 116 -7.95 -28.02 2.58
C LEU A 116 -8.96 -26.86 2.46
N MET A 117 -8.49 -25.61 2.61
CA MET A 117 -9.32 -24.41 2.57
C MET A 117 -9.54 -23.86 1.14
N ALA A 118 -8.74 -24.29 0.17
CA ALA A 118 -8.78 -23.79 -1.21
C ALA A 118 -10.17 -23.91 -1.89
N PRO A 119 -10.94 -25.01 -1.74
CA PRO A 119 -12.29 -25.07 -2.32
C PRO A 119 -13.24 -24.03 -1.73
N ARG A 120 -13.13 -23.75 -0.42
CA ARG A 120 -13.95 -22.75 0.27
C ARG A 120 -13.62 -21.35 -0.21
N LEU A 121 -12.31 -21.04 -0.37
CA LEU A 121 -11.85 -19.78 -0.96
C LEU A 121 -12.31 -19.62 -2.41
N GLN A 122 -12.23 -20.67 -3.23
CA GLN A 122 -12.69 -20.62 -4.61
C GLN A 122 -14.20 -20.38 -4.72
N ALA A 123 -14.99 -20.90 -3.77
CA ALA A 123 -16.44 -20.68 -3.73
C ALA A 123 -16.82 -19.22 -3.38
N THR A 124 -15.95 -18.47 -2.71
CA THR A 124 -16.19 -17.03 -2.42
C THR A 124 -16.11 -16.13 -3.65
N VAL A 125 -15.43 -16.60 -4.70
CA VAL A 125 -15.22 -15.88 -5.96
C VAL A 125 -16.13 -16.53 -7.00
N PRO A 126 -17.33 -15.98 -7.30
CA PRO A 126 -18.15 -16.50 -8.37
C PRO A 126 -17.38 -16.44 -9.69
N ARG A 127 -17.15 -17.61 -10.28
CA ARG A 127 -16.57 -17.71 -11.62
C ARG A 127 -17.73 -17.81 -12.60
N ARG A 128 -17.79 -16.92 -13.59
CA ARG A 128 -18.77 -17.08 -14.67
C ARG A 128 -18.47 -18.37 -15.43
N PRO A 129 -19.43 -19.31 -15.50
CA PRO A 129 -19.23 -20.51 -16.29
C PRO A 129 -19.32 -20.16 -17.78
N GLY A 130 -18.26 -20.47 -18.54
CA GLY A 130 -18.25 -20.33 -20.00
C GLY A 130 -17.93 -18.94 -20.51
N LEU A 131 -16.67 -18.50 -20.32
CA LEU A 131 -16.12 -17.30 -20.96
C LEU A 131 -16.26 -17.39 -22.49
N GLN A 132 -16.70 -16.31 -23.13
CA GLN A 132 -16.79 -16.22 -24.59
C GLN A 132 -15.94 -15.05 -25.06
N PHE A 133 -15.03 -15.28 -26.02
CA PHE A 133 -14.02 -14.29 -26.44
C PHE A 133 -14.59 -12.99 -27.06
N TRP A 134 -15.90 -12.95 -27.34
CA TRP A 134 -16.59 -11.81 -27.91
C TRP A 134 -17.37 -10.99 -26.88
N HIS A 135 -17.38 -11.39 -25.60
CA HIS A 135 -17.87 -10.52 -24.53
C HIS A 135 -16.80 -9.47 -24.17
N PRO A 136 -17.19 -8.22 -23.90
CA PRO A 136 -16.29 -7.23 -23.33
C PRO A 136 -15.70 -7.74 -22.01
N GLU A 137 -14.42 -7.51 -21.78
CA GLU A 137 -13.77 -7.84 -20.51
C GLU A 137 -14.47 -7.12 -19.34
N GLU A 138 -15.01 -5.92 -19.57
CA GLU A 138 -15.80 -5.18 -18.59
C GLU A 138 -17.10 -5.88 -18.23
N GLU A 139 -17.73 -6.61 -19.16
CA GLU A 139 -18.88 -7.44 -18.83
C GLU A 139 -18.45 -8.69 -18.08
N GLU A 140 -17.29 -9.28 -18.38
CA GLU A 140 -16.70 -10.40 -17.64
C GLU A 140 -16.30 -10.04 -16.20
N LEU A 141 -15.92 -8.78 -15.99
CA LEU A 141 -15.61 -8.19 -14.70
C LEU A 141 -16.91 -7.90 -13.93
N TRP A 142 -17.08 -8.55 -12.78
CA TRP A 142 -17.75 -8.13 -11.53
C TRP A 142 -18.96 -7.16 -11.51
N ASN A 143 -19.64 -6.88 -12.63
CA ASN A 143 -20.74 -5.90 -12.67
C ASN A 143 -22.04 -6.44 -12.06
N ASP A 144 -22.23 -7.76 -12.05
CA ASP A 144 -23.44 -8.43 -11.52
C ASP A 144 -23.24 -9.02 -10.11
N PHE A 145 -22.04 -8.88 -9.54
CA PHE A 145 -21.70 -9.47 -8.24
C PHE A 145 -21.14 -8.42 -7.32
N ASP A 146 -21.62 -8.40 -6.09
CA ASP A 146 -20.99 -7.59 -5.05
C ASP A 146 -19.70 -8.31 -4.57
N PRO A 147 -18.49 -7.81 -4.91
CA PRO A 147 -17.25 -8.42 -4.46
C PRO A 147 -17.10 -8.42 -2.93
N ARG A 148 -17.89 -7.63 -2.19
CA ARG A 148 -17.75 -7.43 -0.74
C ARG A 148 -18.10 -8.66 0.07
N GLU A 149 -19.20 -9.35 -0.23
CA GLU A 149 -19.56 -10.60 0.47
C GLU A 149 -18.47 -11.65 0.29
N GLY A 150 -17.95 -11.79 -0.93
CA GLY A 150 -16.81 -12.66 -1.23
C GLY A 150 -15.56 -12.28 -0.43
N LEU A 151 -15.24 -10.98 -0.37
CA LEU A 151 -14.11 -10.47 0.43
C LEU A 151 -14.31 -10.69 1.94
N GLN A 152 -15.51 -10.53 2.47
CA GLN A 152 -15.83 -10.81 3.88
C GLN A 152 -15.65 -12.31 4.19
N GLN A 153 -16.15 -13.19 3.32
CA GLN A 153 -15.97 -14.64 3.47
C GLN A 153 -14.49 -15.05 3.36
N GLN A 154 -13.73 -14.42 2.46
CA GLN A 154 -12.27 -14.63 2.36
C GLN A 154 -11.56 -14.22 3.66
N ARG A 155 -11.90 -13.05 4.21
CA ARG A 155 -11.34 -12.60 5.51
C ARG A 155 -11.67 -13.59 6.63
N GLN A 156 -12.90 -14.08 6.69
CA GLN A 156 -13.32 -15.06 7.69
C GLN A 156 -12.53 -16.38 7.56
N ILE A 157 -12.35 -16.88 6.34
CA ILE A 157 -11.50 -18.06 6.07
C ILE A 157 -10.05 -17.80 6.52
N ASP A 158 -9.52 -16.62 6.23
CA ASP A 158 -8.16 -16.26 6.62
C ASP A 158 -8.00 -16.19 8.15
N PHE A 159 -9.00 -15.69 8.90
CA PHE A 159 -8.97 -15.71 10.36
C PHE A 159 -8.99 -17.13 10.93
N GLU A 160 -9.92 -17.97 10.47
CA GLU A 160 -10.03 -19.38 10.91
C GLU A 160 -8.74 -20.15 10.65
N LYS A 161 -8.14 -19.93 9.48
CA LYS A 161 -6.88 -20.54 9.11
C LYS A 161 -5.75 -20.16 10.04
N ARG A 162 -5.65 -18.88 10.42
CA ARG A 162 -4.62 -18.41 11.37
C ARG A 162 -4.83 -19.01 12.74
N GLU A 163 -6.07 -19.10 13.21
CA GLU A 163 -6.41 -19.71 14.51
C GLU A 163 -6.02 -21.19 14.54
N VAL A 164 -6.33 -21.94 13.48
CA VAL A 164 -5.93 -23.35 13.35
C VAL A 164 -4.41 -23.49 13.35
N ILE A 165 -3.69 -22.66 12.59
CA ILE A 165 -2.22 -22.72 12.48
C ILE A 165 -1.53 -22.28 13.78
N GLU A 166 -2.04 -21.25 14.45
CA GLU A 166 -1.57 -20.84 15.77
C GLU A 166 -1.80 -21.97 16.80
N GLY A 167 -2.97 -22.60 16.78
CA GLY A 167 -3.29 -23.71 17.69
C GLY A 167 -2.48 -25.00 17.46
N LEU A 168 -2.07 -25.26 16.21
CA LEU A 168 -1.30 -26.47 15.85
C LEU A 168 0.22 -26.28 15.99
N LEU A 169 0.74 -25.14 15.54
CA LEU A 169 2.18 -24.90 15.40
C LEU A 169 2.70 -23.82 16.37
N GLY A 170 1.82 -22.99 16.94
CA GLY A 170 2.23 -21.84 17.77
C GLY A 170 2.93 -20.75 16.96
N VAL A 171 2.65 -20.68 15.65
CA VAL A 171 3.36 -19.82 14.70
C VAL A 171 2.41 -18.80 14.09
N ASP A 172 2.93 -17.59 13.91
CA ASP A 172 2.27 -16.51 13.20
C ASP A 172 2.32 -16.73 11.68
N LEU A 173 1.20 -17.19 11.10
CA LEU A 173 1.11 -17.43 9.66
C LEU A 173 1.47 -16.20 8.82
N VAL A 174 1.01 -15.01 9.24
CA VAL A 174 1.21 -13.77 8.48
C VAL A 174 2.69 -13.40 8.50
N ALA A 175 3.33 -13.46 9.67
CA ALA A 175 4.74 -13.14 9.79
C ALA A 175 5.62 -14.11 8.98
N GLU A 176 5.34 -15.41 9.00
CA GLU A 176 6.10 -16.40 8.22
C GLU A 176 5.93 -16.22 6.71
N ARG A 177 4.69 -15.97 6.24
CA ARG A 177 4.44 -15.69 4.82
C ARG A 177 5.19 -14.44 4.37
N THR A 178 5.05 -13.35 5.09
CA THR A 178 5.71 -12.09 4.77
C THR A 178 7.23 -12.24 4.76
N LYS A 179 7.79 -13.01 5.71
CA LYS A 179 9.21 -13.37 5.74
C LYS A 179 9.63 -14.21 4.54
N SER A 180 8.87 -15.23 4.15
CA SER A 180 9.17 -16.06 2.97
C SER A 180 9.15 -15.26 1.66
N LEU A 181 8.33 -14.21 1.59
CA LEU A 181 8.21 -13.32 0.43
C LEU A 181 9.25 -12.18 0.43
N GLY A 182 10.10 -12.09 1.46
CA GLY A 182 11.04 -10.98 1.63
C GLY A 182 10.36 -9.62 1.78
N GLN A 183 9.08 -9.62 2.18
CA GLN A 183 8.28 -8.42 2.39
C GLN A 183 8.41 -7.96 3.84
N GLU A 184 8.11 -6.69 4.09
CA GLU A 184 8.11 -6.13 5.44
C GLU A 184 6.69 -6.04 5.99
N ASP A 185 6.44 -6.70 7.12
CA ASP A 185 5.16 -6.61 7.81
C ASP A 185 5.02 -5.24 8.50
N TYR A 186 3.95 -4.51 8.17
CA TYR A 186 3.62 -3.22 8.77
C TYR A 186 3.45 -3.32 10.29
N TYR A 187 2.70 -4.31 10.76
CA TYR A 187 2.44 -4.54 12.17
C TYR A 187 3.64 -5.22 12.83
N GLY A 188 4.26 -6.18 12.16
CA GLY A 188 5.45 -6.88 12.61
C GLY A 188 6.60 -5.94 13.02
N ARG A 189 6.83 -4.87 12.26
CA ARG A 189 7.85 -3.85 12.62
C ARG A 189 7.47 -3.00 13.83
N ARG A 190 6.22 -2.54 13.90
CA ARG A 190 5.74 -1.64 14.97
C ARG A 190 5.55 -2.36 16.31
N LEU A 191 5.15 -3.63 16.25
CA LEU A 191 4.97 -4.50 17.40
C LEU A 191 6.23 -5.34 17.71
N GLY A 192 7.38 -4.95 17.18
CA GLY A 192 8.66 -5.65 17.35
C GLY A 192 9.14 -5.73 18.80
N PHE A 193 8.62 -4.87 19.68
CA PHE A 193 8.90 -4.88 21.12
C PHE A 193 8.18 -6.00 21.88
N LEU A 194 7.10 -6.56 21.31
CA LEU A 194 6.34 -7.66 21.90
C LEU A 194 6.96 -9.03 21.59
N PRO A 195 6.84 -10.04 22.48
CA PRO A 195 7.12 -11.43 22.17
C PRO A 195 6.29 -11.92 20.97
N ASP A 196 6.80 -12.89 20.20
CA ASP A 196 6.15 -13.34 18.96
C ASP A 196 4.69 -13.77 19.17
N LYS A 197 4.40 -14.53 20.22
CA LYS A 197 3.03 -14.96 20.55
C LYS A 197 2.09 -13.77 20.81
N THR A 198 2.50 -12.84 21.68
CA THR A 198 1.72 -11.64 22.02
C THR A 198 1.53 -10.75 20.79
N ARG A 199 2.57 -10.62 19.96
CA ARG A 199 2.54 -9.87 18.70
C ARG A 199 1.49 -10.41 17.73
N SER A 200 1.40 -11.73 17.58
CA SER A 200 0.40 -12.38 16.73
C SER A 200 -1.01 -12.17 17.25
N GLN A 201 -1.21 -12.35 18.56
CA GLN A 201 -2.51 -12.15 19.19
C GLN A 201 -3.01 -10.71 19.04
N VAL A 202 -2.15 -9.72 19.32
CA VAL A 202 -2.49 -8.30 19.14
C VAL A 202 -2.78 -7.98 17.68
N ARG A 203 -2.01 -8.52 16.73
CA ARG A 203 -2.30 -8.33 15.29
C ARG A 203 -3.67 -8.87 14.91
N THR A 204 -3.97 -10.10 15.31
CA THR A 204 -5.27 -10.73 15.03
C THR A 204 -6.42 -9.91 15.62
N LEU A 205 -6.27 -9.38 16.84
CA LEU A 205 -7.26 -8.50 17.44
C LEU A 205 -7.45 -7.21 16.63
N ILE A 206 -6.37 -6.52 16.26
CA ILE A 206 -6.45 -5.29 15.45
C ILE A 206 -7.20 -5.56 14.14
N GLU A 207 -6.79 -6.58 13.39
CA GLU A 207 -7.37 -6.88 12.08
C GLU A 207 -8.84 -7.29 12.19
N LYS A 208 -9.20 -8.06 13.24
CA LYS A 208 -10.60 -8.47 13.49
C LYS A 208 -11.50 -7.25 13.69
N TYR A 209 -11.15 -6.38 14.63
CA TYR A 209 -11.98 -5.20 14.93
C TYR A 209 -11.97 -4.17 13.79
N GLN A 210 -10.85 -4.03 13.05
CA GLN A 210 -10.81 -3.22 11.83
C GLN A 210 -11.74 -3.77 10.74
N ALA A 211 -11.86 -5.09 10.61
CA ALA A 211 -12.77 -5.71 9.65
C ALA A 211 -14.24 -5.50 10.03
N GLU A 212 -14.58 -5.58 11.32
CA GLU A 212 -15.93 -5.29 11.83
C GLU A 212 -16.31 -3.81 11.62
N GLU A 213 -15.40 -2.89 11.94
CA GLU A 213 -15.54 -1.45 11.70
C GLU A 213 -15.74 -1.13 10.20
N LEU A 214 -14.93 -1.75 9.34
CA LEU A 214 -15.04 -1.56 7.89
C LEU A 214 -16.37 -2.12 7.36
N ALA A 215 -16.81 -3.29 7.81
CA ALA A 215 -18.07 -3.89 7.37
C ALA A 215 -19.28 -3.00 7.69
N LEU A 216 -19.28 -2.36 8.86
CA LEU A 216 -20.33 -1.43 9.25
C LEU A 216 -20.33 -0.16 8.36
N ARG A 217 -19.15 0.42 8.10
CA ARG A 217 -19.06 1.61 7.22
C ARG A 217 -19.36 1.30 5.76
N GLU A 218 -19.00 0.11 5.27
CA GLU A 218 -19.31 -0.35 3.92
C GLU A 218 -20.82 -0.47 3.69
N LYS A 219 -21.56 -0.95 4.71
CA LYS A 219 -23.02 -1.04 4.67
C LYS A 219 -23.69 0.33 4.49
N ALA A 220 -23.25 1.34 5.25
CA ALA A 220 -23.77 2.70 5.11
C ALA A 220 -23.51 3.27 3.70
N ILE A 221 -22.31 3.03 3.15
CA ILE A 221 -21.97 3.45 1.78
C ILE A 221 -22.87 2.78 0.73
N GLU A 222 -23.25 1.51 0.92
CA GLU A 222 -24.14 0.78 0.01
C GLU A 222 -25.57 1.32 -0.01
N GLU A 223 -26.09 1.61 1.18
CA GLU A 223 -27.42 2.18 1.35
C GLU A 223 -27.48 3.64 0.83
N GLY A 224 -26.31 4.25 0.58
CA GLY A 224 -26.20 5.64 0.13
C GLY A 224 -26.53 6.65 1.23
N GLU A 225 -26.62 6.18 2.47
CA GLU A 225 -27.02 6.95 3.64
C GLU A 225 -25.79 7.25 4.51
N PRO A 226 -25.76 8.40 5.20
CA PRO A 226 -24.75 8.63 6.22
C PRO A 226 -24.92 7.62 7.36
N LEU A 227 -23.83 7.38 8.12
CA LEU A 227 -23.87 6.55 9.32
C LEU A 227 -25.00 7.02 10.26
N THR A 228 -25.85 6.09 10.67
CA THR A 228 -26.94 6.40 11.59
C THR A 228 -26.41 6.58 13.01
N ALA A 229 -27.22 7.16 13.90
CA ALA A 229 -26.87 7.24 15.32
C ALA A 229 -26.63 5.84 15.93
N GLN A 230 -27.31 4.81 15.44
CA GLN A 230 -27.09 3.42 15.87
C GLN A 230 -25.74 2.90 15.39
N ASP A 231 -25.35 3.17 14.14
CA ASP A 231 -24.03 2.78 13.62
C ASP A 231 -22.91 3.48 14.41
N HIS A 232 -23.06 4.75 14.74
CA HIS A 232 -22.11 5.46 15.60
C HIS A 232 -21.97 4.82 16.99
N THR A 233 -23.07 4.41 17.62
CA THR A 233 -22.99 3.68 18.91
C THR A 233 -22.31 2.33 18.78
N GLU A 234 -22.51 1.64 17.65
CA GLU A 234 -21.88 0.35 17.38
C GLU A 234 -20.38 0.50 17.11
N LEU A 235 -19.96 1.52 16.35
CA LEU A 235 -18.54 1.85 16.17
C LEU A 235 -17.85 2.12 17.52
N GLN A 236 -18.49 2.88 18.40
CA GLN A 236 -17.96 3.14 19.74
C GLN A 236 -17.80 1.85 20.55
N ARG A 237 -18.79 0.95 20.50
CA ARG A 237 -18.73 -0.36 21.16
C ARG A 237 -17.55 -1.19 20.61
N ILE A 238 -17.42 -1.28 19.29
CA ILE A 238 -16.31 -1.99 18.61
C ILE A 238 -14.96 -1.41 19.05
N HIS A 239 -14.83 -0.08 19.10
CA HIS A 239 -13.60 0.57 19.54
C HIS A 239 -13.26 0.30 21.01
N GLN A 240 -14.25 0.34 21.91
CA GLN A 240 -14.06 0.03 23.33
C GLN A 240 -13.67 -1.43 23.53
N GLU A 241 -14.38 -2.36 22.90
CA GLU A 241 -14.07 -3.79 22.98
C GLU A 241 -12.69 -4.11 22.45
N ARG A 242 -12.26 -3.46 21.36
CA ARG A 242 -10.90 -3.56 20.84
C ARG A 242 -9.87 -3.12 21.88
N GLN A 243 -10.08 -1.96 22.51
CA GLN A 243 -9.17 -1.44 23.53
C GLN A 243 -9.09 -2.39 24.74
N GLU A 244 -10.23 -2.87 25.24
CA GLU A 244 -10.27 -3.81 26.36
C GLU A 244 -9.63 -5.17 26.02
N ALA A 245 -9.86 -5.68 24.80
CA ALA A 245 -9.29 -6.95 24.36
C ALA A 245 -7.77 -6.86 24.26
N ILE A 246 -7.24 -5.75 23.74
CA ILE A 246 -5.78 -5.51 23.65
C ILE A 246 -5.18 -5.31 25.05
N ALA A 247 -5.85 -4.53 25.92
CA ALA A 247 -5.39 -4.28 27.29
C ALA A 247 -5.34 -5.55 28.17
N LYS A 248 -6.14 -6.58 27.87
CA LYS A 248 -6.06 -7.88 28.55
C LYS A 248 -4.82 -8.71 28.18
N VAL A 249 -4.22 -8.42 27.03
CA VAL A 249 -3.07 -9.15 26.48
C VAL A 249 -1.75 -8.43 26.78
N LEU A 250 -1.78 -7.09 26.91
CA LEU A 250 -0.60 -6.26 27.13
C LEU A 250 -0.40 -5.89 28.61
N THR A 251 0.86 -5.79 29.03
CA THR A 251 1.22 -5.10 30.28
C THR A 251 1.04 -3.59 30.14
N PRO A 252 0.94 -2.82 31.26
CA PRO A 252 0.83 -1.36 31.19
C PRO A 252 1.96 -0.69 30.40
N GLU A 253 3.20 -1.18 30.54
CA GLU A 253 4.36 -0.66 29.82
C GLU A 253 4.31 -1.00 28.32
N GLU A 254 3.83 -2.19 27.96
CA GLU A 254 3.63 -2.59 26.56
C GLU A 254 2.47 -1.82 25.92
N GLN A 255 1.42 -1.52 26.68
CA GLN A 255 0.28 -0.71 26.25
C GLN A 255 0.74 0.71 25.89
N GLU A 256 1.58 1.34 26.71
CA GLU A 256 2.11 2.67 26.38
C GLU A 256 2.91 2.65 25.06
N GLN A 257 3.75 1.65 24.85
CA GLN A 257 4.49 1.50 23.59
C GLN A 257 3.55 1.23 22.42
N PHE A 258 2.53 0.39 22.63
CA PHE A 258 1.51 0.10 21.64
C PHE A 258 0.79 1.38 21.19
N ASP A 259 0.35 2.21 22.13
CA ASP A 259 -0.35 3.46 21.84
C ASP A 259 0.56 4.45 21.13
N LEU A 260 1.83 4.55 21.53
CA LEU A 260 2.83 5.37 20.84
C LEU A 260 3.12 4.92 19.40
N TRP A 261 2.80 3.68 19.01
CA TRP A 261 3.02 3.15 17.65
C TRP A 261 1.75 3.06 16.80
N LEU A 262 0.61 2.75 17.40
CA LEU A 262 -0.60 2.34 16.67
C LEU A 262 -1.85 3.16 17.00
N SER A 263 -1.82 4.05 18.00
CA SER A 263 -2.96 4.95 18.25
C SER A 263 -3.18 5.90 17.06
N ALA A 264 -4.43 6.32 16.89
CA ALA A 264 -4.81 7.33 15.90
C ALA A 264 -4.10 8.67 16.20
N SER A 265 -4.04 9.09 17.47
CA SER A 265 -3.38 10.32 17.90
C SER A 265 -1.89 10.32 17.57
N ALA A 266 -1.16 9.24 17.87
CA ALA A 266 0.25 9.14 17.51
C ALA A 266 0.45 9.12 15.99
N ASN A 267 -0.49 8.53 15.24
CA ASN A 267 -0.48 8.57 13.78
C ASN A 267 -0.68 9.99 13.25
N THR A 268 -1.65 10.73 13.77
CA THR A 268 -1.90 12.14 13.43
C THR A 268 -0.64 12.98 13.66
N VAL A 269 0.00 12.85 14.83
CA VAL A 269 1.24 13.57 15.13
C VAL A 269 2.36 13.18 14.16
N ARG A 270 2.58 11.88 13.88
CA ARG A 270 3.61 11.43 12.92
C ARG A 270 3.40 12.02 11.52
N HIS A 271 2.15 12.14 11.08
CA HIS A 271 1.84 12.78 9.80
C HIS A 271 2.07 14.29 9.84
N ALA A 272 1.69 14.95 10.93
CA ALA A 272 1.83 16.38 11.10
C ALA A 272 3.30 16.83 11.18
N VAL A 273 4.19 15.99 11.72
CA VAL A 273 5.62 16.27 11.82
C VAL A 273 6.46 15.72 10.65
N TYR A 274 5.82 15.21 9.61
CA TYR A 274 6.54 14.64 8.46
C TYR A 274 7.39 15.72 7.76
N GLY A 275 8.69 15.46 7.61
CA GLY A 275 9.65 16.42 7.05
C GLY A 275 10.35 17.29 8.10
N MET A 276 10.00 17.16 9.38
CA MET A 276 10.74 17.76 10.49
C MET A 276 11.75 16.77 11.10
N GLU A 277 12.80 17.31 11.71
CA GLU A 277 13.67 16.57 12.62
C GLU A 277 13.14 16.72 14.05
N VAL A 278 12.19 15.86 14.42
CA VAL A 278 11.54 15.91 15.73
C VAL A 278 12.27 15.03 16.73
N THR A 279 12.49 15.55 17.93
CA THR A 279 13.07 14.81 19.05
C THR A 279 12.00 13.96 19.75
N LYS A 280 12.42 12.92 20.49
CA LYS A 280 11.49 12.10 21.29
C LYS A 280 10.65 12.96 22.25
N GLY A 281 11.26 13.96 22.89
CA GLY A 281 10.58 14.85 23.83
C GLY A 281 9.48 15.68 23.15
N GLU A 282 9.79 16.31 22.00
CA GLU A 282 8.80 17.05 21.22
C GLU A 282 7.65 16.16 20.76
N PHE A 283 7.94 14.95 20.27
CA PHE A 283 6.91 14.01 19.84
C PHE A 283 5.97 13.62 20.98
N LEU A 284 6.50 13.30 22.16
CA LEU A 284 5.68 12.94 23.32
C LEU A 284 4.83 14.11 23.82
N SER A 285 5.34 15.33 23.78
CA SER A 285 4.56 16.53 24.14
C SER A 285 3.40 16.75 23.17
N LEU A 286 3.64 16.66 21.86
CA LEU A 286 2.60 16.78 20.84
C LEU A 286 1.57 15.64 20.94
N TYR A 287 2.03 14.42 21.21
CA TYR A 287 1.17 13.26 21.40
C TYR A 287 0.17 13.48 22.53
N LYS A 288 0.61 13.93 23.70
CA LYS A 288 -0.27 14.17 24.85
C LYS A 288 -1.34 15.23 24.56
N LEU A 289 -0.96 16.30 23.86
CA LEU A 289 -1.91 17.34 23.43
C LEU A 289 -2.96 16.74 22.47
N GLN A 290 -2.52 16.01 21.45
CA GLN A 290 -3.40 15.38 20.48
C GLN A 290 -4.33 14.34 21.12
N GLU A 291 -3.80 13.49 22.00
CA GLU A 291 -4.56 12.46 22.72
C GLU A 291 -5.67 13.07 23.59
N SER A 292 -5.37 14.17 24.30
CA SER A 292 -6.37 14.88 25.11
C SER A 292 -7.50 15.48 24.25
N PHE A 293 -7.15 15.98 23.06
CA PHE A 293 -8.11 16.49 22.09
C PHE A 293 -8.97 15.37 21.53
N ASP A 294 -8.37 14.28 21.05
CA ASP A 294 -9.06 13.15 20.43
C ASP A 294 -9.98 12.40 21.40
N THR A 295 -9.60 12.34 22.69
CA THR A 295 -10.45 11.76 23.74
C THR A 295 -11.75 12.55 23.92
N THR A 296 -11.68 13.88 23.75
CA THR A 296 -12.85 14.78 23.88
C THR A 296 -13.64 14.85 22.57
N TRP A 297 -12.92 14.86 21.44
CA TRP A 297 -13.44 15.09 20.10
C TRP A 297 -13.29 13.85 19.21
N ASN A 298 -13.76 12.70 19.71
CA ASN A 298 -13.75 11.47 18.93
C ASN A 298 -14.72 11.63 17.73
N PRO A 299 -14.25 11.49 16.47
CA PRO A 299 -15.08 11.62 15.27
C PRO A 299 -16.28 10.68 15.24
N ASP A 300 -16.18 9.50 15.88
CA ASP A 300 -17.30 8.54 15.94
C ASP A 300 -18.29 8.86 17.06
N ALA A 301 -17.97 9.79 17.96
CA ALA A 301 -18.81 10.22 19.08
C ALA A 301 -19.41 11.62 18.96
N VAL A 302 -18.84 12.44 18.08
CA VAL A 302 -19.26 13.82 17.91
C VAL A 302 -19.90 13.99 16.54
N ASP A 303 -21.16 14.44 16.55
CA ASP A 303 -21.85 14.83 15.32
C ASP A 303 -21.38 16.21 14.85
N LEU A 304 -20.46 16.23 13.88
CA LEU A 304 -19.96 17.44 13.25
C LEU A 304 -20.90 18.01 12.16
N THR A 305 -22.05 17.38 11.90
CA THR A 305 -23.08 17.93 11.02
C THR A 305 -23.83 19.09 11.69
N ASP A 306 -23.95 19.07 13.02
CA ASP A 306 -24.48 20.18 13.80
C ASP A 306 -23.50 21.37 13.80
N ASN A 307 -24.02 22.55 13.46
CA ASN A 307 -23.23 23.78 13.38
C ASN A 307 -22.70 24.21 14.75
N ALA A 308 -23.47 24.07 15.83
CA ALA A 308 -23.03 24.48 17.16
C ALA A 308 -21.88 23.59 17.68
N THR A 309 -21.97 22.29 17.40
CA THR A 309 -20.92 21.32 17.71
C THR A 309 -19.68 21.54 16.86
N ARG A 310 -19.84 21.84 15.56
CA ARG A 310 -18.74 22.20 14.66
C ARG A 310 -17.99 23.46 15.12
N GLU A 311 -18.71 24.50 15.54
CA GLU A 311 -18.08 25.72 16.06
C GLU A 311 -17.22 25.46 17.30
N LYS A 312 -17.72 24.64 18.23
CA LYS A 312 -16.95 24.22 19.42
C LYS A 312 -15.73 23.39 19.04
N TRP A 313 -15.85 22.48 18.08
CA TRP A 313 -14.75 21.69 17.57
C TRP A 313 -13.67 22.57 16.92
N GLU A 314 -14.06 23.57 16.11
CA GLU A 314 -13.12 24.52 15.52
C GLU A 314 -12.42 25.39 16.57
N GLN A 315 -13.15 25.80 17.62
CA GLN A 315 -12.56 26.51 18.76
C GLN A 315 -11.53 25.65 19.47
N ALA A 316 -11.87 24.40 19.79
CA ALA A 316 -10.96 23.46 20.43
C ALA A 316 -9.73 23.16 19.55
N LYS A 317 -9.90 23.09 18.22
CA LYS A 317 -8.79 22.93 17.28
C LYS A 317 -7.86 24.15 17.26
N ARG A 318 -8.41 25.37 17.32
CA ARG A 318 -7.63 26.61 17.44
C ARG A 318 -6.88 26.67 18.78
N GLU A 319 -7.51 26.20 19.86
CA GLU A 319 -6.88 26.12 21.17
C GLU A 319 -5.74 25.09 21.19
N LEU A 320 -5.95 23.90 20.61
CA LEU A 320 -4.91 22.89 20.44
C LEU A 320 -3.71 23.45 19.67
N ASP A 321 -3.96 24.16 18.55
CA ASP A 321 -2.89 24.78 17.75
C ASP A 321 -2.12 25.86 18.54
N ALA A 322 -2.82 26.66 19.36
CA ALA A 322 -2.19 27.63 20.25
C ALA A 322 -1.31 26.95 21.33
N GLN A 323 -1.78 25.84 21.90
CA GLN A 323 -1.00 25.05 22.86
C GLN A 323 0.24 24.41 22.20
N ILE A 324 0.10 23.90 20.96
CA ILE A 324 1.22 23.39 20.17
C ILE A 324 2.25 24.50 19.91
N ARG A 325 1.79 25.69 19.51
CA ARG A 325 2.65 26.87 19.31
C ARG A 325 3.39 27.26 20.59
N GLN A 326 2.72 27.24 21.73
CA GLN A 326 3.34 27.55 23.03
C GLN A 326 4.42 26.52 23.42
N GLN A 327 4.19 25.23 23.19
CA GLN A 327 5.12 24.16 23.54
C GLN A 327 6.34 24.10 22.61
N LEU A 328 6.14 24.31 21.30
CA LEU A 328 7.22 24.27 20.31
C LEU A 328 8.01 25.57 20.24
N GLY A 329 7.37 26.71 20.54
CA GLY A 329 7.91 28.04 20.29
C GLY A 329 7.81 28.45 18.82
N GLU A 330 7.98 29.74 18.54
CA GLU A 330 7.68 30.34 17.22
C GLU A 330 8.45 29.69 16.06
N GLN A 331 9.74 29.40 16.23
CA GLN A 331 10.56 28.85 15.14
C GLN A 331 10.15 27.42 14.77
N ARG A 332 9.98 26.55 15.78
CA ARG A 332 9.59 25.14 15.56
C ARG A 332 8.13 25.02 15.15
N TYR A 333 7.28 25.95 15.59
CA TYR A 333 5.90 26.05 15.12
C TYR A 333 5.84 26.41 13.63
N ALA A 334 6.68 27.32 13.12
CA ALA A 334 6.76 27.60 11.69
C ALA A 334 7.18 26.36 10.87
N ASP A 335 8.11 25.56 11.39
CA ASP A 335 8.47 24.26 10.79
C ASP A 335 7.30 23.28 10.81
N TYR A 336 6.53 23.24 11.90
CA TYR A 336 5.33 22.42 12.07
C TYR A 336 4.20 22.80 11.10
N THR A 337 3.94 24.10 10.91
CA THR A 337 2.99 24.57 9.91
C THR A 337 3.46 24.21 8.49
N ARG A 338 4.75 24.36 8.20
CA ARG A 338 5.33 23.97 6.91
C ARG A 338 5.19 22.47 6.64
N ALA A 339 5.40 21.62 7.66
CA ALA A 339 5.25 20.17 7.56
C ALA A 339 3.82 19.72 7.17
N GLN A 340 2.81 20.52 7.52
CA GLN A 340 1.42 20.29 7.17
C GLN A 340 1.03 20.77 5.77
N ASP A 341 1.87 21.54 5.09
CA ASP A 341 1.62 21.96 3.70
C ASP A 341 1.70 20.75 2.74
N PRO A 342 0.66 20.48 1.93
CA PRO A 342 0.65 19.34 1.01
C PRO A 342 1.82 19.33 0.03
N ASP A 343 2.23 20.48 -0.51
CA ASP A 343 3.34 20.55 -1.46
C ASP A 343 4.68 20.30 -0.76
N PHE A 344 4.84 20.78 0.47
CA PHE A 344 6.05 20.50 1.25
C PHE A 344 6.20 19.01 1.56
N ARG A 345 5.09 18.31 1.84
CA ARG A 345 5.13 16.84 1.97
C ARG A 345 5.57 16.17 0.67
N GLN A 346 5.11 16.65 -0.48
CA GLN A 346 5.53 16.13 -1.78
C GLN A 346 7.02 16.38 -2.07
N PHE A 347 7.55 17.55 -1.68
CA PHE A 347 9.00 17.81 -1.76
C PHE A 347 9.79 16.84 -0.89
N ASN A 348 9.37 16.62 0.36
CA ASN A 348 10.03 15.67 1.26
C ASN A 348 10.00 14.23 0.73
N LEU A 349 8.88 13.81 0.13
CA LEU A 349 8.76 12.50 -0.52
C LEU A 349 9.74 12.36 -1.69
N ALA A 350 9.83 13.38 -2.56
CA ALA A 350 10.75 13.38 -3.69
C ALA A 350 12.22 13.34 -3.22
N VAL A 351 12.59 14.21 -2.29
CA VAL A 351 13.95 14.30 -1.73
C VAL A 351 14.36 12.99 -1.04
N THR A 352 13.47 12.41 -0.22
CA THR A 352 13.73 11.12 0.46
C THR A 352 13.93 9.98 -0.53
N ARG A 353 13.07 9.90 -1.56
CA ARG A 353 13.16 8.86 -2.60
C ARG A 353 14.47 8.94 -3.39
N LEU A 354 14.94 10.17 -3.64
CA LEU A 354 16.17 10.44 -4.38
C LEU A 354 17.41 10.44 -3.49
N LYS A 355 17.25 10.24 -2.18
CA LYS A 355 18.32 10.31 -1.17
C LYS A 355 19.05 11.65 -1.18
N LEU A 356 18.33 12.74 -1.45
CA LEU A 356 18.83 14.10 -1.40
C LEU A 356 18.80 14.64 0.05
N PRO A 357 19.61 15.66 0.38
CA PRO A 357 19.55 16.30 1.69
C PRO A 357 18.17 16.91 1.96
N ARG A 358 17.65 16.78 3.20
CA ARG A 358 16.36 17.33 3.61
C ARG A 358 16.23 18.84 3.37
N GLN A 359 17.35 19.56 3.47
CA GLN A 359 17.41 21.00 3.19
C GLN A 359 16.86 21.36 1.81
N VAL A 360 17.04 20.49 0.80
CA VAL A 360 16.52 20.71 -0.56
C VAL A 360 14.99 20.88 -0.54
N ALA A 361 14.27 20.16 0.32
CA ALA A 361 12.81 20.30 0.43
C ALA A 361 12.42 21.66 1.03
N THR A 362 13.18 22.15 2.02
CA THR A 362 13.00 23.48 2.61
C THR A 362 13.29 24.57 1.60
N ASP A 363 14.39 24.46 0.85
CA ASP A 363 14.76 25.44 -0.17
C ASP A 363 13.72 25.50 -1.30
N LEU A 364 13.20 24.33 -1.74
CA LEU A 364 12.11 24.26 -2.72
C LEU A 364 10.81 24.91 -2.22
N TYR A 365 10.55 24.82 -0.92
CA TYR A 365 9.41 25.48 -0.31
C TYR A 365 9.54 27.00 -0.35
N GLU A 366 10.73 27.53 -0.08
CA GLU A 366 10.97 28.97 -0.18
C GLU A 366 10.87 29.46 -1.63
N VAL A 367 11.36 28.67 -2.61
CA VAL A 367 11.13 28.97 -4.03
C VAL A 367 9.63 29.05 -4.34
N LYS A 368 8.83 28.08 -3.88
CA LYS A 368 7.37 28.11 -4.03
C LYS A 368 6.77 29.40 -3.45
N ARG A 369 7.18 29.81 -2.25
CA ARG A 369 6.68 31.04 -1.61
C ARG A 369 6.97 32.28 -2.45
N VAL A 370 8.21 32.44 -2.92
CA VAL A 370 8.61 33.57 -3.78
C VAL A 370 7.83 33.58 -5.09
N VAL A 371 7.64 32.42 -5.72
CA VAL A 371 6.88 32.30 -6.98
C VAL A 371 5.40 32.67 -6.77
N LEU A 372 4.79 32.24 -5.66
CA LEU A 372 3.41 32.61 -5.33
C LEU A 372 3.26 34.11 -5.08
N GLU A 373 4.22 34.74 -4.41
CA GLU A 373 4.24 36.19 -4.19
C GLU A 373 4.38 36.95 -5.52
N GLN A 374 5.29 36.51 -6.40
CA GLN A 374 5.45 37.11 -7.73
C GLN A 374 4.19 36.94 -8.59
N ARG A 375 3.56 35.77 -8.54
CA ARG A 375 2.28 35.52 -9.24
C ARG A 375 1.18 36.45 -8.73
N ALA A 376 1.05 36.62 -7.41
CA ALA A 376 0.09 37.53 -6.83
C ALA A 376 0.34 38.99 -7.31
N ASN A 377 1.60 39.42 -7.34
CA ASN A 377 1.96 40.75 -7.82
C ASN A 377 1.58 40.97 -9.29
N VAL A 378 1.84 39.99 -10.17
CA VAL A 378 1.43 40.03 -11.59
C VAL A 378 -0.09 40.07 -11.74
N GLU A 379 -0.80 39.27 -10.95
CA GLU A 379 -2.26 39.18 -10.99
C GLU A 379 -2.92 40.50 -10.56
N THR A 380 -2.44 41.11 -9.47
CA THR A 380 -3.00 42.36 -8.94
C THR A 380 -2.55 43.61 -9.70
N ASN A 381 -1.58 43.52 -10.61
CA ASN A 381 -1.07 44.68 -11.32
C ASN A 381 -2.07 45.17 -12.38
N PRO A 382 -2.63 46.39 -12.23
CA PRO A 382 -3.60 46.94 -13.19
C PRO A 382 -2.95 47.42 -14.49
N ALA A 383 -1.62 47.55 -14.54
CA ALA A 383 -0.89 48.02 -15.72
C ALA A 383 -0.66 46.92 -16.78
N LEU A 384 -0.88 45.65 -16.44
CA LEU A 384 -0.67 44.52 -17.34
C LEU A 384 -1.96 44.10 -18.04
N THR A 385 -1.89 43.90 -19.35
CA THR A 385 -3.00 43.30 -20.10
C THR A 385 -3.14 41.80 -19.78
N PRO A 386 -4.31 41.18 -20.03
CA PRO A 386 -4.48 39.74 -19.82
C PRO A 386 -3.45 38.88 -20.56
N GLU A 387 -3.06 39.28 -21.78
CA GLU A 387 -2.02 38.60 -22.57
C GLU A 387 -0.64 38.72 -21.91
N GLN A 388 -0.29 39.91 -21.42
CA GLN A 388 0.98 40.13 -20.70
C GLN A 388 1.05 39.35 -19.39
N LYS A 389 -0.08 39.20 -18.68
CA LYS A 389 -0.17 38.37 -17.48
C LYS A 389 0.06 36.89 -17.81
N ALA A 390 -0.56 36.38 -18.89
CA ALA A 390 -0.35 35.00 -19.34
C ALA A 390 1.11 34.73 -19.73
N ASP A 391 1.76 35.65 -20.45
CA ASP A 391 3.17 35.53 -20.81
C ASP A 391 4.09 35.57 -19.58
N ALA A 392 3.78 36.42 -18.60
CA ALA A 392 4.50 36.47 -17.33
C ALA A 392 4.35 35.17 -16.52
N PHE A 393 3.14 34.60 -16.42
CA PHE A 393 2.94 33.32 -15.74
C PHE A 393 3.66 32.16 -16.41
N LYS A 394 3.68 32.14 -17.74
CA LYS A 394 4.46 31.16 -18.51
C LYS A 394 5.95 31.30 -18.26
N ALA A 395 6.49 32.52 -18.26
CA ALA A 395 7.90 32.77 -17.97
C ALA A 395 8.27 32.33 -16.55
N LEU A 396 7.45 32.68 -15.55
CA LEU A 396 7.62 32.24 -14.16
C LEU A 396 7.58 30.71 -14.04
N SER A 397 6.64 30.05 -14.71
CA SER A 397 6.54 28.59 -14.72
C SER A 397 7.77 27.93 -15.36
N ASP A 398 8.23 28.44 -16.51
CA ASP A 398 9.40 27.90 -17.23
C ASP A 398 10.71 28.09 -16.44
N GLU A 399 10.89 29.24 -15.76
CA GLU A 399 12.03 29.50 -14.89
C GLU A 399 12.01 28.63 -13.63
N THR A 400 10.86 28.56 -12.97
CA THR A 400 10.68 27.71 -11.79
C THR A 400 10.91 26.23 -12.13
N GLY A 401 10.45 25.78 -13.29
CA GLY A 401 10.70 24.43 -13.78
C GLY A 401 12.19 24.12 -13.98
N LYS A 402 13.01 25.11 -14.37
CA LYS A 402 14.47 24.94 -14.46
C LYS A 402 15.10 24.82 -13.07
N ILE A 403 14.71 25.68 -12.13
CA ILE A 403 15.20 25.65 -10.73
C ILE A 403 14.89 24.29 -10.09
N LEU A 404 13.64 23.82 -10.22
CA LEU A 404 13.26 22.52 -9.67
C LEU A 404 14.03 21.37 -10.32
N LYS A 405 14.31 21.43 -11.63
CA LYS A 405 15.14 20.42 -12.32
C LYS A 405 16.59 20.44 -11.85
N GLU A 406 17.14 21.61 -11.53
CA GLU A 406 18.49 21.75 -11.01
C GLU A 406 18.60 21.17 -9.60
N MET A 407 17.61 21.45 -8.73
CA MET A 407 17.62 21.01 -7.33
C MET A 407 17.25 19.52 -7.15
N LEU A 408 16.24 19.02 -7.87
CA LEU A 408 15.76 17.64 -7.76
C LEU A 408 16.40 16.68 -8.78
N GLY A 409 17.09 17.22 -9.78
CA GLY A 409 17.46 16.47 -10.98
C GLY A 409 16.25 16.14 -11.88
N GLU A 410 16.53 15.70 -13.09
CA GLU A 410 15.49 15.40 -14.10
C GLU A 410 14.51 14.31 -13.63
N LYS A 411 15.02 13.23 -13.02
CA LYS A 411 14.19 12.15 -12.47
C LYS A 411 13.31 12.65 -11.32
N GLY A 412 13.83 13.50 -10.46
CA GLY A 412 13.11 14.04 -9.32
C GLY A 412 12.03 15.03 -9.72
N PHE A 413 12.31 15.89 -10.69
CA PHE A 413 11.33 16.79 -11.29
C PHE A 413 10.17 16.03 -11.93
N ASN A 414 10.46 14.98 -12.71
CA ASN A 414 9.43 14.17 -13.36
C ASN A 414 8.59 13.38 -12.33
N TYR A 415 9.21 12.91 -11.25
CA TYR A 415 8.49 12.29 -10.14
C TYR A 415 7.56 13.29 -9.45
N TYR A 416 8.08 14.45 -9.06
CA TYR A 416 7.31 15.50 -8.39
C TYR A 416 6.12 15.96 -9.24
N THR A 417 6.34 16.33 -10.50
CA THR A 417 5.27 16.84 -11.38
C THR A 417 4.15 15.82 -11.62
N ARG A 418 4.49 14.53 -11.75
CA ARG A 418 3.50 13.46 -11.96
C ARG A 418 2.67 13.16 -10.71
N HIS A 419 3.27 13.19 -9.52
CA HIS A 419 2.61 12.81 -8.27
C HIS A 419 1.96 13.98 -7.54
N ALA A 420 2.61 15.15 -7.53
CA ALA A 420 2.13 16.32 -6.80
C ALA A 420 1.10 17.15 -7.58
N GLN A 421 1.08 17.04 -8.92
CA GLN A 421 0.24 17.85 -9.81
C GLN A 421 0.18 19.33 -9.38
N PRO A 422 1.34 20.00 -9.27
CA PRO A 422 1.47 21.27 -8.60
C PRO A 422 0.73 22.38 -9.35
N GLN A 423 -0.42 22.79 -8.81
CA GLN A 423 -1.24 23.86 -9.39
C GLN A 423 -0.48 25.19 -9.45
N TRP A 424 0.42 25.44 -8.50
CA TRP A 424 1.26 26.63 -8.47
C TRP A 424 2.34 26.68 -9.57
N LEU A 425 2.50 25.60 -10.36
CA LEU A 425 3.36 25.58 -11.56
C LEU A 425 2.56 25.64 -12.87
N SER A 426 1.22 25.65 -12.81
CA SER A 426 0.38 25.72 -14.03
C SER A 426 0.65 27.01 -14.81
N LYS A 427 0.48 26.93 -16.13
CA LYS A 427 0.68 28.05 -17.06
C LYS A 427 -0.48 29.02 -17.05
#